data_AF-A0A6B3PF67-F1
#
_entry.id   AF-A0A6B3PF67-F1
#
_cell.length_a   1.000
_cell.length_b   1.000
_cell.length_c   1.000
_cell.angle_alpha   90.00
_cell.angle_beta   90.00
_cell.angle_gamma   90.00
#
_symmetry.space_group_name_H-M   'P 1'
#
loop_
_entity.id
_entity.type
_entity.pdbx_description
1 polymer ?
#
loop_
_entity_poly.entity_id
_entity_poly.type
_entity_poly.pdbx_seq_one_letter_code
_entity_poly.pdbx_strand_id
1 'polypeptide(L)' 'MPATPESIHAFLNYCREYISGTKRSDGWLFLNIFFQAFRYEGLKEVGAKCEEVVPDGSRKGKTGFADLFWPRKIPL' A
#
# COMPACT_ATOMS: atom_id res chain seq x y z
N MET A 1 5.25 3.91 13.34
CA MET A 1 6.43 4.33 14.15
C MET A 1 7.25 5.33 13.34
N PRO A 2 8.14 6.14 13.94
CA PRO A 2 8.98 7.03 13.14
C PRO A 2 9.94 6.22 12.26
N ALA A 3 10.01 6.58 10.98
CA ALA A 3 11.05 6.08 10.10
C ALA A 3 12.43 6.64 10.52
N THR A 4 13.51 5.96 10.15
CA THR A 4 14.87 6.48 10.31
C THR A 4 15.46 6.82 8.94
N PRO A 5 16.49 7.68 8.87
CA PRO A 5 17.17 7.94 7.60
C PRO A 5 17.64 6.66 6.89
N GLU A 6 18.08 5.66 7.65
CA GLU A 6 18.54 4.36 7.13
C GLU A 6 17.38 3.56 6.54
N SER A 7 16.23 3.50 7.23
CA SER A 7 15.06 2.76 6.72
C SER A 7 14.47 3.43 5.47
N ILE A 8 14.50 4.76 5.41
CA ILE A 8 14.11 5.51 4.21
C ILE A 8 15.09 5.26 3.05
N HIS A 9 16.41 5.30 3.29
CA HIS A 9 17.39 5.00 2.24
C HIS A 9 17.25 3.57 1.71
N ALA A 10 17.03 2.59 2.60
CA ALA A 10 16.78 1.20 2.19
C ALA A 10 15.54 1.10 1.29
N PHE A 11 14.44 1.77 1.65
CA PHE A 11 13.25 1.86 0.81
C PHE A 11 13.54 2.49 -0.57
N LEU A 12 14.24 3.63 -0.60
CA LEU A 12 14.57 4.29 -1.87
C LEU A 12 15.47 3.44 -2.78
N ASN A 13 16.43 2.73 -2.20
CA ASN A 13 17.29 1.82 -2.95
C ASN A 13 16.50 0.65 -3.51
N TYR A 14 15.62 0.05 -2.70
CA TYR A 14 14.75 -1.04 -3.14
C TYR A 14 13.85 -0.59 -4.30
N CYS A 15 13.22 0.58 -4.18
CA CYS A 15 12.39 1.15 -5.25
C CYS A 15 13.19 1.31 -6.56
N ARG A 16 14.42 1.81 -6.49
CA ARG A 16 15.27 2.01 -7.66
C ARG A 16 15.65 0.71 -8.35
N GLU A 17 15.86 -0.36 -7.59
CA GLU A 17 16.37 -1.63 -8.09
C GLU A 17 15.26 -2.55 -8.59
N TYR A 18 14.10 -2.56 -7.91
CA TYR A 18 13.08 -3.60 -8.12
C TYR A 18 11.73 -3.08 -8.63
N ILE A 19 11.49 -1.77 -8.64
CA ILE A 19 10.19 -1.20 -9.02
C ILE A 19 10.33 -0.50 -10.38
N SER A 20 9.75 -1.10 -11.43
CA SER A 20 9.79 -0.53 -12.78
C SER A 20 8.69 0.49 -13.05
N GLY A 21 7.60 0.47 -12.25
CA GLY A 21 6.46 1.37 -12.39
C GLY A 21 5.52 1.00 -13.55
N THR A 22 5.73 -0.17 -14.16
CA THR A 22 5.00 -0.61 -15.36
C THR A 22 4.15 -1.84 -15.12
N LYS A 23 4.40 -2.56 -14.01
CA LYS A 23 3.64 -3.75 -13.66
C LYS A 23 2.63 -3.41 -12.59
N ARG A 24 1.45 -4.01 -12.71
CA ARG A 24 0.42 -3.95 -11.69
C ARG A 24 0.95 -4.39 -10.30
N SER A 25 1.71 -5.48 -10.26
CA SER A 25 2.38 -5.99 -9.04
C SER A 25 3.33 -4.99 -8.35
N ASP A 26 3.83 -3.97 -9.06
CA ASP A 26 4.73 -2.97 -8.49
C ASP A 26 4.05 -2.13 -7.41
N GLY A 27 2.74 -1.88 -7.52
CA GLY A 27 1.98 -1.13 -6.52
C GLY A 27 1.96 -1.82 -5.16
N TRP A 28 1.67 -3.12 -5.15
CA TRP A 28 1.70 -3.93 -3.92
C TRP A 28 3.10 -3.95 -3.31
N LEU A 29 4.13 -4.17 -4.13
CA LEU A 29 5.50 -4.25 -3.65
C LEU A 29 5.99 -2.90 -3.09
N PHE A 30 5.69 -1.80 -3.78
CA PHE A 30 5.96 -0.44 -3.31
C PHE A 30 5.36 -0.20 -1.92
N LEU A 31 4.06 -0.46 -1.77
CA LEU A 31 3.36 -0.22 -0.52
C LEU A 31 3.90 -1.12 0.60
N ASN A 32 4.22 -2.38 0.31
CA ASN A 32 4.76 -3.28 1.30
C ASN A 32 6.09 -2.79 1.88
N ILE A 33 7.05 -2.42 1.03
CA ILE A 33 8.35 -1.90 1.47
C ILE A 33 8.22 -0.50 2.08
N PHE A 34 7.26 0.32 1.60
CA PHE A 34 6.93 1.59 2.23
C PHE A 34 6.52 1.40 3.69
N PHE A 35 5.58 0.49 4.00
CA PHE A 35 5.19 0.22 5.39
C PHE A 35 6.35 -0.29 6.25
N GLN A 36 7.24 -1.11 5.68
CA GLN A 36 8.46 -1.56 6.35
C GLN A 36 9.42 -0.41 6.69
N ALA A 37 9.53 0.60 5.84
CA ALA A 37 10.33 1.80 6.12
C ALA A 37 9.85 2.54 7.38
N PHE A 38 8.56 2.45 7.70
CA PHE A 38 7.92 3.00 8.90
C PHE A 38 7.79 1.99 10.05
N ARG A 39 8.55 0.88 9.99
CA ARG A 39 8.66 -0.21 10.98
C ARG A 39 7.35 -0.97 11.23
N TYR A 40 6.50 -1.05 10.22
CA TYR A 40 5.45 -2.06 10.18
C TYR A 40 5.99 -3.31 9.50
N GLU A 41 5.42 -4.49 9.76
CA GLU A 41 5.85 -5.72 9.08
C GLU A 41 5.52 -5.70 7.58
N GLY A 42 4.49 -4.95 7.19
CA GLY A 42 4.06 -4.78 5.81
C GLY A 42 2.64 -4.21 5.69
N LEU A 43 2.09 -4.31 4.48
CA LEU A 43 0.76 -3.81 4.13
C LEU A 43 -0.37 -4.55 4.89
N LYS A 44 -0.24 -5.86 5.06
CA LYS A 44 -1.28 -6.69 5.68
C LYS A 44 -1.44 -6.39 7.16
N GLU A 45 -0.33 -6.12 7.83
CA GLU A 45 -0.21 -5.98 9.27
C GLU A 45 -0.73 -4.61 9.76
N VAL A 46 -0.85 -3.64 8.84
CA VAL A 46 -1.59 -2.40 9.08
C VAL A 46 -3.08 -2.50 8.73
N GLY A 47 -3.56 -3.68 8.32
CA GLY A 47 -4.96 -3.93 7.96
C GLY A 47 -5.37 -3.32 6.61
N ALA A 48 -4.40 -3.02 5.74
CA ALA A 48 -4.65 -2.46 4.41
C ALA A 48 -4.67 -3.56 3.34
N LYS A 49 -5.33 -3.24 2.23
CA LYS A 49 -5.37 -4.03 1.01
C LYS A 49 -4.92 -3.19 -0.18
N CYS A 50 -4.42 -3.84 -1.22
CA CYS A 50 -3.89 -3.19 -2.42
C CYS A 50 -4.75 -3.57 -3.62
N GLU A 51 -4.99 -2.62 -4.52
CA GLU A 51 -5.71 -2.82 -5.79
C GLU A 51 -7.12 -3.41 -5.65
N GLU A 52 -7.84 -2.99 -4.62
CA GLU A 52 -9.16 -3.54 -4.31
C GLU A 52 -10.26 -2.95 -5.18
N VAL A 53 -11.20 -3.83 -5.54
CA VAL A 53 -12.47 -3.43 -6.12
C VAL A 53 -13.36 -2.92 -5.00
N VAL A 54 -13.79 -1.67 -5.09
CA VAL A 54 -14.65 -1.03 -4.09
C VAL A 54 -16.05 -0.87 -4.68
N PRO A 55 -17.04 -1.69 -4.26
CA PRO A 55 -18.45 -1.46 -4.58
C PRO A 55 -18.84 -0.05 -4.14
N ASP A 56 -19.58 0.67 -4.98
CA ASP A 56 -20.00 2.06 -4.74
C ASP A 56 -18.83 3.05 -4.47
N GLY A 57 -17.60 2.70 -4.88
CA GLY A 57 -16.40 3.49 -4.62
C GLY A 57 -16.33 4.83 -5.38
N SER A 58 -17.27 5.11 -6.28
CA SER A 58 -17.37 6.40 -6.97
C SER A 58 -18.54 7.23 -6.44
N ARG A 59 -18.44 8.57 -6.53
CA ARG A 59 -19.54 9.51 -6.18
C ARG A 59 -20.88 9.22 -6.88
N LYS A 60 -20.88 8.41 -7.95
CA LYS A 60 -22.06 8.03 -8.73
C LYS A 60 -22.58 6.62 -8.42
N GLY A 61 -22.12 5.97 -7.35
CA GLY A 61 -22.56 4.62 -6.97
C GLY A 61 -22.12 3.53 -7.96
N LYS A 62 -21.03 3.76 -8.70
CA LYS A 62 -20.39 2.74 -9.53
C LYS A 62 -19.20 2.14 -8.80
N THR A 63 -18.89 0.88 -9.13
CA THR A 63 -17.67 0.20 -8.74
C THR A 63 -16.44 1.08 -9.02
N GLY A 64 -15.69 1.39 -7.97
CA GLY A 64 -14.41 2.06 -8.04
C GLY A 64 -13.27 1.07 -7.87
N PHE A 65 -12.06 1.53 -8.14
CA PHE A 65 -10.81 0.83 -7.83
C PHE A 65 -10.01 1.69 -6.87
N ALA A 66 -9.46 1.06 -5.83
CA ALA A 66 -8.61 1.73 -4.86
C ALA A 66 -7.23 1.07 -4.86
N ASP A 67 -6.19 1.86 -5.15
CA ASP A 67 -4.80 1.39 -5.09
C ASP A 67 -4.42 0.97 -3.66
N LEU A 68 -4.96 1.66 -2.66
CA LEU A 68 -4.80 1.38 -1.24
C LEU A 68 -6.15 1.50 -0.54
N PHE A 69 -6.57 0.45 0.16
CA PHE A 69 -7.89 0.37 0.79
C PHE A 69 -7.81 -0.14 2.22
N TRP A 70 -8.42 0.59 3.15
CA TRP A 70 -8.72 0.08 4.49
C TRP A 70 -10.19 -0.30 4.56
N PRO A 71 -10.54 -1.59 4.74
CA PRO A 71 -11.92 -1.95 5.01
C PRO A 71 -12.36 -1.30 6.31
N ARG A 72 -13.54 -0.67 6.29
CA ARG A 72 -14.17 -0.15 7.50
C ARG A 72 -14.39 -1.35 8.43
N LYS A 73 -13.79 -1.35 9.62
CA LYS A 73 -14.18 -2.28 10.67
C LYS A 73 -15.60 -1.88 11.07
N ILE A 74 -16.60 -2.66 10.63
CA ILE A 74 -17.95 -2.50 11.14
C ILE A 74 -17.88 -2.95 12.60
N PRO A 75 -18.13 -2.08 13.60
CA PRO A 75 -18.27 -2.55 14.96
C PRO A 75 -19.47 -3.52 14.99
N LEU A 76 -19.24 -4.72 15.53
CA LEU A 76 -20.28 -5.71 15.79
C LEU A 76 -21.37 -5.13 16.69
#